data_AF-T1I8R0-F1
#
_entry.id   AF-T1I8R0-F1
#
_cell.length_a   1.000
_cell.length_b   1.000
_cell.length_c   1.000
_cell.angle_alpha   90.00
_cell.angle_beta   90.00
_cell.angle_gamma   90.00
#
_symmetry.space_group_name_H-M   'P 1'
#
loop_
_entity.id
_entity.type
_entity.pdbx_description
1 polymer ?
#
loop_
_entity_poly.entity_id
_entity_poly.type
_entity_poly.pdbx_seq_one_letter_code
_entity_poly.pdbx_strand_id
1 'polypeptide(L)'
;MSKSNGAVFNESYRDLKLIDEVKKKYKSLIPCKFENYELITTPFRLLKLSEVIKDNAFLKILQKDLLNLDYVRKDNDLYNLQQSADLNSCTVDSITQFVHLLRSKIEPLLANIIGVTFNGTLSITASLYKSGEYLLCHDDRCDDRCVAFVYYVTESIAEAGGHFRMFDHD
;
A
#
# COMPACT_ATOMS: atom_id res chain seq x y z
N MET A 1 2.24 -20.11 -21.91
CA MET A 1 2.37 -19.15 -20.80
C MET A 1 2.41 -17.75 -21.40
N SER A 2 1.41 -16.91 -21.12
CA SER A 2 1.47 -15.51 -21.53
C SER A 2 2.63 -14.83 -20.81
N LYS A 3 3.54 -14.18 -21.54
CA LYS A 3 4.55 -13.29 -20.94
C LYS A 3 3.82 -12.12 -20.27
N SER A 4 4.16 -11.79 -19.03
CA SER A 4 3.66 -10.57 -18.38
C SER A 4 4.25 -9.34 -19.06
N ASN A 5 3.46 -8.27 -19.15
CA ASN A 5 3.88 -6.98 -19.69
C ASN A 5 4.49 -6.07 -18.60
N GLY A 6 4.76 -6.61 -17.42
CA GLY A 6 5.28 -5.88 -16.26
C GLY A 6 4.19 -5.25 -15.40
N ALA A 7 4.59 -4.38 -14.47
CA ALA A 7 3.68 -3.67 -13.58
C ALA A 7 2.84 -2.62 -14.35
N VAL A 8 1.73 -3.03 -14.95
CA VAL A 8 0.85 -2.12 -15.73
C VAL A 8 -0.04 -1.31 -14.79
N PHE A 9 0.27 -0.03 -14.64
CA PHE A 9 -0.51 0.92 -13.84
C PHE A 9 -1.92 1.14 -14.41
N ASN A 10 -2.91 1.27 -13.54
CA ASN A 10 -4.28 1.55 -13.96
C ASN A 10 -4.46 3.01 -14.39
N GLU A 11 -4.70 3.20 -15.68
CA GLU A 11 -4.81 4.53 -16.30
C GLU A 11 -6.02 5.36 -15.82
N SER A 12 -7.01 4.77 -15.13
CA SER A 12 -8.08 5.55 -14.50
C SER A 12 -7.55 6.55 -13.47
N TYR A 13 -6.37 6.29 -12.91
CA TYR A 13 -5.67 7.20 -12.00
C TYR A 13 -5.04 8.41 -12.69
N ARG A 14 -5.23 8.59 -14.00
CA ARG A 14 -4.83 9.79 -14.75
C ARG A 14 -5.98 10.75 -15.07
N ASP A 15 -7.21 10.41 -14.68
CA ASP A 15 -8.35 11.31 -14.86
C ASP A 15 -8.20 12.53 -13.93
N LEU A 16 -7.78 13.65 -14.51
CA LEU A 16 -7.54 14.90 -13.77
C LEU A 16 -8.79 15.42 -13.07
N LYS A 17 -9.99 15.23 -13.65
CA LYS A 17 -11.24 15.70 -13.03
C LYS A 17 -11.53 14.91 -11.77
N LEU A 18 -11.37 13.58 -11.83
CA LEU A 18 -11.53 12.70 -10.68
C LEU A 18 -10.49 13.00 -9.60
N ILE A 19 -9.22 13.17 -9.97
CA ILE A 19 -8.14 13.50 -9.03
C ILE A 19 -8.42 14.83 -8.33
N ASP A 20 -8.84 15.86 -9.07
CA ASP A 20 -9.18 17.17 -8.50
C ASP A 20 -10.38 17.09 -7.54
N GLU A 21 -11.36 16.24 -7.84
CA GLU A 21 -12.49 16.00 -6.95
C GLU A 21 -12.04 15.30 -5.66
N VAL A 22 -11.25 14.21 -5.76
CA VAL A 22 -10.70 13.49 -4.61
C VAL A 22 -9.84 14.42 -3.76
N LYS A 23 -9.00 15.26 -4.37
CA LYS A 23 -8.17 16.27 -3.70
C LYS A 23 -9.00 17.29 -2.92
N LYS A 24 -10.07 17.83 -3.52
CA LYS A 24 -10.98 18.76 -2.83
C LYS A 24 -11.62 18.09 -1.61
N LYS A 25 -12.11 16.86 -1.77
CA LYS A 25 -12.75 16.09 -0.69
C LYS A 25 -11.77 15.70 0.41
N TYR A 26 -10.53 15.34 0.07
CA TYR A 26 -9.45 15.06 1.03
C TYR A 26 -9.13 16.27 1.91
N LYS A 27 -9.09 17.47 1.32
CA LYS A 27 -8.87 18.72 2.06
C LYS A 27 -10.05 19.09 2.96
N SER A 28 -11.27 18.88 2.48
CA SER A 28 -12.49 19.22 3.22
C SER A 28 -12.98 18.14 4.19
N LEU A 29 -12.25 17.04 4.35
CA LEU A 29 -12.63 15.89 5.19
C LEU A 29 -14.00 15.29 4.83
N ILE A 30 -14.36 15.33 3.55
CA ILE A 30 -15.62 14.76 3.04
C ILE A 30 -15.35 13.34 2.53
N PRO A 31 -15.98 12.29 3.08
CA PRO A 31 -15.79 10.94 2.57
C PRO A 31 -16.36 10.79 1.15
N CYS A 32 -15.77 9.92 0.35
CA CYS A 32 -16.29 9.60 -0.97
C CYS A 32 -15.89 8.21 -1.44
N LYS A 33 -16.69 7.66 -2.35
CA LYS A 33 -16.41 6.40 -3.01
C LYS A 33 -16.67 6.55 -4.51
N PHE A 34 -15.66 6.19 -5.28
CA PHE A 34 -15.68 6.05 -6.73
C PHE A 34 -15.28 4.60 -7.06
N GLU A 35 -15.22 4.26 -8.35
CA GLU A 35 -14.87 2.90 -8.79
C GLU A 35 -13.53 2.41 -8.19
N ASN A 36 -12.47 3.21 -8.36
CA ASN A 36 -11.11 2.85 -7.93
C ASN A 36 -10.59 3.65 -6.73
N TYR A 37 -11.41 4.50 -6.13
CA TYR A 37 -11.05 5.33 -4.98
C TYR A 37 -12.08 5.21 -3.86
N GLU A 38 -11.64 5.06 -2.63
CA GLU A 38 -12.48 5.25 -1.45
C GLU A 38 -11.72 6.10 -0.42
N LEU A 39 -12.25 7.28 -0.12
CA LEU A 39 -11.75 8.17 0.94
C LEU A 39 -12.67 8.01 2.15
N ILE A 40 -12.08 7.47 3.22
CA ILE A 40 -12.67 7.43 4.56
C ILE A 40 -12.04 8.56 5.35
N THR A 41 -12.84 9.28 6.15
CA THR A 41 -12.37 10.44 6.92
C THR A 41 -12.52 10.30 8.43
N THR A 42 -13.16 9.21 8.89
CA THR A 42 -13.35 8.88 10.31
C THR A 42 -12.87 7.45 10.55
N PRO A 43 -12.11 7.18 11.63
CA PRO A 43 -11.60 8.14 12.64
C PRO A 43 -10.47 9.05 12.14
N PHE A 44 -9.81 8.69 11.04
CA PHE A 44 -8.82 9.51 10.36
C PHE A 44 -8.89 9.31 8.84
N ARG A 45 -8.15 10.10 8.08
CA ARG A 45 -8.11 9.99 6.61
C ARG A 45 -7.43 8.70 6.19
N LEU A 46 -8.18 7.86 5.49
CA LEU A 46 -7.68 6.67 4.80
C LEU A 46 -8.10 6.74 3.33
N LEU A 47 -7.12 6.71 2.43
CA LEU A 47 -7.36 6.63 0.99
C LEU A 47 -7.08 5.21 0.50
N LYS A 48 -8.12 4.53 0.05
CA LYS A 48 -8.03 3.21 -0.58
C LYS A 48 -8.01 3.36 -2.09
N LEU A 49 -7.04 2.68 -2.71
CA LEU A 49 -6.86 2.60 -4.16
C LEU A 49 -7.04 1.15 -4.58
N SER A 50 -8.03 0.88 -5.42
CA SER A 50 -8.34 -0.47 -5.92
C SER A 50 -7.74 -0.68 -7.31
N GLU A 51 -7.35 -1.91 -7.63
CA GLU A 51 -6.86 -2.26 -8.97
C GLU A 51 -5.73 -1.34 -9.47
N VAL A 52 -4.78 -0.98 -8.59
CA VAL A 52 -3.63 -0.11 -8.93
C VAL A 52 -2.80 -0.69 -10.09
N ILE A 53 -2.69 -2.02 -10.14
CA ILE A 53 -1.99 -2.76 -11.19
C ILE A 53 -3.02 -3.65 -11.88
N LYS A 54 -3.17 -3.51 -13.21
CA LYS A 54 -4.17 -4.27 -14.00
C LYS A 54 -3.70 -5.66 -14.44
N ASP A 55 -2.39 -5.87 -14.55
CA ASP A 55 -1.86 -7.15 -15.02
C ASP A 55 -1.93 -8.20 -13.89
N ASN A 56 -2.99 -9.01 -13.90
CA ASN A 56 -3.16 -10.13 -12.97
C ASN A 56 -2.05 -11.19 -13.09
N ALA A 57 -1.42 -11.35 -14.26
CA ALA A 57 -0.29 -12.26 -14.41
C ALA A 57 0.95 -11.70 -13.70
N PHE A 58 1.19 -10.40 -13.81
CA PHE A 58 2.22 -9.71 -13.03
C PHE A 58 1.98 -9.86 -11.52
N LEU A 59 0.77 -9.64 -11.04
CA LEU A 59 0.45 -9.76 -9.61
C LEU A 59 0.75 -11.17 -9.06
N LYS A 60 0.46 -12.22 -9.84
CA LYS A 60 0.81 -13.60 -9.46
C LYS A 60 2.32 -13.82 -9.41
N ILE A 61 3.07 -13.21 -10.32
CA ILE A 61 4.54 -13.27 -10.31
C ILE A 61 5.09 -12.52 -9.09
N LEU A 62 4.62 -11.28 -8.86
CA LEU A 62 5.00 -10.47 -7.70
C LEU A 62 4.72 -11.20 -6.38
N GLN A 63 3.52 -11.79 -6.23
CA GLN A 63 3.15 -12.58 -5.06
C GLN A 63 4.11 -13.75 -4.85
N LYS A 64 4.37 -14.52 -5.91
CA LYS A 64 5.29 -15.67 -5.85
C LYS A 64 6.69 -15.23 -5.44
N ASP A 65 7.19 -14.15 -6.03
CA ASP A 65 8.54 -13.66 -5.78
C ASP A 65 8.68 -13.11 -4.35
N LEU A 66 7.67 -12.39 -3.86
CA LEU A 66 7.62 -11.93 -2.46
C LEU A 66 7.60 -13.10 -1.47
N LEU A 67 6.89 -14.19 -1.76
CA LEU A 67 6.86 -15.38 -0.91
C LEU A 67 8.20 -16.14 -0.86
N ASN A 68 9.06 -15.96 -1.87
CA ASN A 68 10.38 -16.60 -1.95
C ASN A 68 11.51 -15.75 -1.36
N LEU A 69 11.21 -14.56 -0.82
CA LEU A 69 12.21 -13.77 -0.11
C LEU A 69 12.59 -14.43 1.22
N ASP A 70 13.77 -14.07 1.72
CA ASP A 70 14.13 -14.36 3.10
C ASP A 70 13.37 -13.43 4.05
N TYR A 71 12.75 -14.04 5.06
CA TYR A 71 12.06 -13.32 6.12
C TYR A 71 12.71 -13.55 7.47
N VAL A 72 12.77 -12.49 8.27
CA VAL A 72 13.21 -12.52 9.65
C VAL A 72 12.02 -12.28 10.54
N ARG A 73 11.88 -13.10 11.59
CA ARG A 73 10.87 -12.89 12.61
C ARG A 73 11.15 -11.59 13.37
N LYS A 74 10.13 -10.75 13.48
CA LYS A 74 10.10 -9.53 14.28
C LYS A 74 9.09 -9.77 15.40
N ASP A 75 9.55 -9.70 16.64
CA ASP A 75 8.76 -10.07 17.82
C ASP A 75 9.09 -9.10 18.97
N ASN A 76 8.07 -8.40 19.45
CA ASN A 76 8.09 -7.58 20.65
C ASN A 76 6.67 -7.47 21.25
N ASP A 77 6.50 -6.58 22.21
CA ASP A 77 5.22 -6.27 22.84
C ASP A 77 4.15 -5.79 21.86
N LEU A 78 4.54 -5.07 20.80
CA LEU A 78 3.63 -4.49 19.81
C LEU A 78 3.29 -5.44 18.65
N TYR A 79 4.20 -6.30 18.23
CA TYR A 79 4.02 -7.14 17.06
C TYR A 79 4.72 -8.50 17.14
N ASN A 80 4.19 -9.46 16.39
CA ASN A 80 4.82 -10.72 16.08
C ASN A 80 4.53 -11.04 14.62
N LEU A 81 5.52 -10.91 13.73
CA LEU A 81 5.35 -11.07 12.28
C LEU A 81 6.66 -11.47 11.59
N GLN A 82 6.58 -11.86 10.33
CA GLN A 82 7.75 -12.06 9.47
C GLN A 82 7.96 -10.84 8.58
N GLN A 83 9.19 -10.31 8.49
CA GLN A 83 9.50 -9.16 7.64
C GLN A 83 10.72 -9.44 6.73
N SER A 84 10.63 -9.02 5.47
CA SER A 84 11.76 -9.05 4.54
C SER A 84 12.81 -7.97 4.86
N ALA A 85 13.95 -8.04 4.18
CA ALA A 85 14.82 -6.87 4.02
C ALA A 85 14.12 -5.75 3.22
N ASP A 86 14.74 -4.56 3.16
CA ASP A 86 14.23 -3.40 2.41
C ASP A 86 14.09 -3.73 0.91
N LEU A 87 12.86 -3.61 0.39
CA LEU A 87 12.57 -3.93 -1.02
C LEU A 87 13.22 -2.95 -1.99
N ASN A 88 13.67 -1.76 -1.55
CA ASN A 88 14.47 -0.88 -2.40
C ASN A 88 15.81 -1.51 -2.83
N SER A 89 16.35 -2.41 -2.02
CA SER A 89 17.62 -3.10 -2.29
C SER A 89 17.44 -4.44 -3.00
N CYS A 90 16.19 -4.86 -3.23
CA CYS A 90 15.87 -6.13 -3.88
C CYS A 90 16.20 -6.07 -5.38
N THR A 91 16.80 -7.13 -5.90
CA THR A 91 17.17 -7.25 -7.32
C THR A 91 16.20 -8.10 -8.14
N VAL A 92 15.15 -8.64 -7.52
CA VAL A 92 14.14 -9.46 -8.22
C VAL A 92 13.28 -8.57 -9.11
N ASP A 93 13.23 -8.87 -10.40
CA ASP A 93 12.66 -8.01 -11.44
C ASP A 93 11.21 -7.55 -11.15
N SER A 94 10.35 -8.43 -10.66
CA SER A 94 8.95 -8.10 -10.36
C SER A 94 8.84 -7.09 -9.21
N ILE A 95 9.66 -7.25 -8.18
CA ILE A 95 9.73 -6.36 -7.01
C ILE A 95 10.31 -5.01 -7.42
N THR A 96 11.40 -5.00 -8.21
CA THR A 96 12.00 -3.77 -8.74
C THR A 96 10.99 -2.98 -9.58
N GLN A 97 10.23 -3.64 -10.44
CA GLN A 97 9.17 -3.00 -11.23
C GLN A 97 8.03 -2.45 -10.36
N PHE A 98 7.65 -3.19 -9.31
CA PHE A 98 6.65 -2.72 -8.34
C PHE A 98 7.12 -1.46 -7.59
N VAL A 99 8.33 -1.47 -7.04
CA VAL A 99 8.93 -0.31 -6.37
C VAL A 99 9.04 0.88 -7.33
N HIS A 100 9.43 0.64 -8.58
CA HIS A 100 9.48 1.69 -9.61
C HIS A 100 8.09 2.28 -9.90
N LEU A 101 7.03 1.45 -9.97
CA LEU A 101 5.66 1.93 -10.14
C LEU A 101 5.21 2.80 -8.97
N LEU A 102 5.52 2.41 -7.72
CA LEU A 102 5.20 3.23 -6.55
C LEU A 102 5.84 4.61 -6.63
N ARG A 103 7.13 4.68 -6.94
CA ARG A 103 7.88 5.95 -7.06
C ARG A 103 7.42 6.79 -8.25
N SER A 104 7.19 6.18 -9.40
CA SER A 104 6.92 6.92 -10.64
C SER A 104 5.44 7.28 -10.84
N LYS A 105 4.51 6.57 -10.17
CA LYS A 105 3.05 6.74 -10.37
C LYS A 105 2.32 7.08 -9.08
N ILE A 106 2.55 6.34 -8.00
CA ILE A 106 1.79 6.50 -6.76
C ILE A 106 2.27 7.71 -5.96
N GLU A 107 3.58 7.89 -5.80
CA GLU A 107 4.13 9.01 -5.03
C GLU A 107 3.68 10.38 -5.61
N PRO A 108 3.78 10.66 -6.93
CA PRO A 108 3.27 11.92 -7.49
C PRO A 108 1.74 12.08 -7.37
N LEU A 109 0.99 10.98 -7.48
CA LEU A 109 -0.46 10.99 -7.32
C LEU A 109 -0.86 11.39 -5.90
N LEU A 110 -0.24 10.77 -4.90
CA LEU A 110 -0.48 11.06 -3.48
C LEU A 110 -0.03 12.48 -3.13
N ALA A 111 1.14 12.91 -3.62
CA ALA A 111 1.63 14.29 -3.42
C ALA A 111 0.59 15.32 -3.89
N ASN A 112 -0.01 15.10 -5.07
CA ASN A 112 -1.04 15.98 -5.60
C ASN A 112 -2.33 15.98 -4.76
N ILE A 113 -2.84 14.80 -4.40
CA ILE A 113 -4.09 14.66 -3.63
C ILE A 113 -3.96 15.27 -2.23
N ILE A 114 -2.86 14.94 -1.54
CA ILE A 114 -2.62 15.33 -0.14
C ILE A 114 -2.15 16.79 -0.07
N GLY A 115 -1.48 17.28 -1.11
CA GLY A 115 -0.94 18.63 -1.17
C GLY A 115 0.36 18.79 -0.38
N VAL A 116 1.23 17.78 -0.46
CA VAL A 116 2.56 17.76 0.19
C VAL A 116 3.65 17.53 -0.85
N THR A 117 4.88 17.90 -0.50
CA THR A 117 6.08 17.54 -1.25
C THR A 117 6.83 16.48 -0.47
N PHE A 118 6.95 15.27 -1.03
CA PHE A 118 7.75 14.22 -0.41
C PHE A 118 9.25 14.50 -0.61
N ASN A 119 10.07 13.99 0.31
CA ASN A 119 11.54 14.12 0.25
C ASN A 119 12.22 13.05 -0.62
N GLY A 120 11.44 12.20 -1.31
CA GLY A 120 11.92 11.09 -2.13
C GLY A 120 12.26 9.80 -1.38
N THR A 121 12.19 9.81 -0.04
CA THR A 121 12.39 8.60 0.77
C THR A 121 11.15 7.72 0.69
N LEU A 122 11.35 6.48 0.24
CA LEU A 122 10.34 5.41 0.29
C LEU A 122 10.91 4.29 1.16
N SER A 123 10.33 4.08 2.33
CA SER A 123 10.61 2.90 3.16
C SER A 123 9.60 1.82 2.81
N ILE A 124 10.08 0.66 2.38
CA ILE A 124 9.19 -0.43 1.95
C ILE A 124 9.75 -1.80 2.31
N THR A 125 8.93 -2.62 2.96
CA THR A 125 9.22 -4.01 3.31
C THR A 125 8.03 -4.88 2.92
N ALA A 126 8.26 -6.17 2.70
CA ALA A 126 7.20 -7.16 2.71
C ALA A 126 7.01 -7.69 4.13
N SER A 127 5.75 -7.74 4.58
CA SER A 127 5.38 -8.37 5.85
C SER A 127 4.49 -9.57 5.56
N LEU A 128 4.82 -10.71 6.14
CA LEU A 128 4.07 -11.95 6.06
C LEU A 128 3.52 -12.27 7.46
N TYR A 129 2.20 -12.43 7.54
CA TYR A 129 1.50 -12.80 8.76
C TYR A 129 1.02 -14.25 8.66
N LYS A 130 1.51 -15.09 9.54
CA LYS A 130 1.10 -16.48 9.73
C LYS A 130 0.02 -16.58 10.81
N SER A 131 -0.49 -17.79 11.03
CA SER A 131 -1.47 -18.02 12.11
C SER A 131 -0.89 -17.62 13.46
N GLY A 132 -1.63 -16.77 14.20
CA GLY A 132 -1.22 -16.26 15.50
C GLY A 132 -0.29 -15.04 15.47
N GLU A 133 0.16 -14.60 14.29
CA GLU A 133 0.96 -13.38 14.12
C GLU A 133 0.06 -12.14 14.07
N TYR A 134 0.56 -11.01 14.58
CA TYR A 134 -0.23 -9.80 14.80
C TYR A 134 0.61 -8.52 14.78
N LEU A 135 -0.08 -7.39 14.65
CA LEU A 135 0.41 -6.05 14.90
C LEU A 135 -0.69 -5.33 15.69
N LEU A 136 -0.38 -4.92 16.93
CA LEU A 136 -1.33 -4.27 17.83
C LEU A 136 -1.52 -2.79 17.47
N CYS A 137 -2.44 -2.12 18.16
CA CYS A 137 -2.79 -0.72 17.93
C CYS A 137 -1.57 0.21 18.09
N HIS A 138 -1.31 1.05 17.10
CA HIS A 138 -0.25 2.07 17.05
C HIS A 138 -0.64 3.17 16.06
N ASP A 139 0.04 4.32 16.11
CA ASP A 139 -0.26 5.53 15.32
C ASP A 139 0.70 5.76 14.14
N ASP A 140 1.65 4.84 13.92
CA ASP A 140 2.70 4.91 12.90
C ASP A 140 3.60 6.15 12.98
N ARG A 141 3.58 6.88 14.11
CA ARG A 141 4.31 8.14 14.27
C ARG A 141 5.82 7.91 14.29
N CYS A 142 6.48 8.52 13.32
CA CYS A 142 7.93 8.67 13.25
C CYS A 142 8.24 10.02 12.60
N ASP A 143 9.28 10.72 13.03
CA ASP A 143 9.50 12.14 12.70
C ASP A 143 9.64 12.41 11.18
N ASP A 144 10.05 11.40 10.41
CA ASP A 144 10.27 11.49 8.96
C ASP A 144 9.13 10.91 8.11
N ARG A 145 8.07 10.39 8.72
CA ARG A 145 6.95 9.75 8.01
C ARG A 145 5.82 10.73 7.74
N CYS A 146 5.43 10.81 6.47
CA CYS A 146 4.27 11.62 6.04
C CYS A 146 3.03 10.75 5.75
N VAL A 147 3.19 9.59 5.10
CA VAL A 147 2.09 8.71 4.71
C VAL A 147 2.49 7.26 4.96
N ALA A 148 1.68 6.54 5.74
CA ALA A 148 1.73 5.08 5.83
C ALA A 148 0.89 4.46 4.69
N PHE A 149 1.36 3.36 4.13
CA PHE A 149 0.63 2.62 3.10
C PHE A 149 0.79 1.11 3.28
N VAL A 150 -0.20 0.35 2.84
CA VAL A 150 -0.17 -1.11 2.75
C VAL A 150 -0.71 -1.51 1.38
N TYR A 151 0.02 -2.39 0.69
CA TYR A 151 -0.44 -3.01 -0.54
C TYR A 151 -0.65 -4.51 -0.30
N TYR A 152 -1.91 -4.96 -0.33
CA TYR A 152 -2.25 -6.36 -0.09
C TYR A 152 -2.01 -7.19 -1.36
N VAL A 153 -1.20 -8.23 -1.24
CA VAL A 153 -0.84 -9.16 -2.35
C VAL A 153 -1.48 -10.54 -2.18
N THR A 154 -2.28 -10.73 -1.13
CA THR A 154 -2.96 -11.98 -0.81
C THR A 154 -4.46 -11.79 -0.83
N GLU A 155 -5.17 -12.75 -1.42
CA GLU A 155 -6.60 -12.90 -1.19
C GLU A 155 -6.79 -13.39 0.25
N SER A 156 -7.42 -12.57 1.11
CA SER A 156 -7.80 -12.96 2.46
C SER A 156 -9.31 -13.16 2.51
N ILE A 157 -9.74 -14.29 3.07
CA ILE A 157 -11.16 -14.50 3.43
C ILE A 157 -11.40 -13.92 4.82
N ALA A 158 -12.60 -13.42 5.07
CA ALA A 158 -12.90 -12.67 6.30
C ALA A 158 -12.61 -13.47 7.57
N GLU A 159 -12.78 -14.78 7.51
CA GLU A 159 -12.59 -15.74 8.60
C GLU A 159 -11.11 -15.95 8.96
N ALA A 160 -10.17 -15.61 8.06
CA ALA A 160 -8.73 -15.81 8.28
C ALA A 160 -8.12 -14.77 9.24
N GLY A 161 -8.85 -13.67 9.54
CA GLY A 161 -8.32 -12.56 10.33
C GLY A 161 -7.40 -11.64 9.52
N GLY A 162 -6.46 -10.98 10.19
CA GLY A 162 -5.50 -10.06 9.55
C GLY A 162 -6.09 -8.73 9.05
N HIS A 163 -7.27 -8.36 9.56
CA HIS A 163 -7.98 -7.15 9.14
C HIS A 163 -7.28 -5.89 9.61
N PHE A 164 -7.15 -4.91 8.70
CA PHE A 164 -6.87 -3.54 9.09
C PHE A 164 -8.05 -2.97 9.89
N ARG A 165 -7.77 -2.43 11.08
CA ARG A 165 -8.77 -1.81 11.96
C ARG A 165 -8.33 -0.38 12.27
N MET A 166 -9.29 0.52 12.22
CA MET A 166 -9.12 1.92 12.63
C MET A 166 -9.74 2.10 14.01
N PHE A 167 -9.08 2.87 14.86
CA PHE A 167 -9.55 3.18 16.21
C PHE A 167 -9.77 4.68 16.31
N ASP A 168 -10.85 5.08 16.99
CA ASP A 168 -11.10 6.48 17.31
C ASP A 168 -10.22 6.91 18.50
N HIS A 169 -10.11 8.22 18.65
CA HIS A 169 -9.59 8.87 19.84
C HIS A 169 -10.75 9.22 20.80
N ASP A 170 -10.43 9.35 22.09
CA ASP A 170 -11.34 9.82 23.14
C ASP A 170 -11.49 11.35 23.18
#